data_AF-A0A1G2CLT5-F1
#
_entry.id   AF-A0A1G2CLT5-F1
#
_cell.length_a   1.000
_cell.length_b   1.000
_cell.length_c   1.000
_cell.angle_alpha   90.00
_cell.angle_beta   90.00
_cell.angle_gamma   90.00
#
_symmetry.space_group_name_H-M   'P 1'
#
loop_
_entity.id
_entity.type
_entity.pdbx_description
1 polymer ?
#
loop_
_entity_poly.entity_id
_entity_poly.type
_entity_poly.pdbx_seq_one_letter_code
_entity_poly.pdbx_strand_id
1 'polypeptide(L)'
;MREKNYGATMRLGAYPATLKRATIARRAYGKPEISERHRHRFEINPEYIERLEAKGMVFSGSSPDRRLMEIMELPQSAHPFFLGTQFHPELKSRPLHPHPLFVEFLRASSKRRV
;
A
#
# COMPACT_ATOMS: atom_id res chain seq x y z
N MET A 1 7.04 7.08 -29.48
CA MET A 1 8.38 6.68 -29.01
C MET A 1 8.24 5.35 -28.30
N ARG A 2 9.00 4.31 -28.69
CA ARG A 2 8.96 3.01 -28.00
C ARG A 2 9.69 3.13 -26.66
N GLU A 3 8.97 2.97 -25.56
CA GLU A 3 9.58 2.93 -24.22
C GLU A 3 10.52 1.74 -24.13
N LYS A 4 11.81 2.04 -23.92
CA LYS A 4 12.84 1.03 -23.72
C LYS A 4 12.79 0.58 -22.26
N ASN A 5 12.04 -0.48 -22.00
CA ASN A 5 12.01 -1.16 -20.70
C ASN A 5 13.30 -1.96 -20.51
N TYR A 6 14.37 -1.27 -20.13
CA TYR A 6 15.49 -1.90 -19.44
C TYR A 6 15.02 -2.21 -18.01
N GLY A 7 15.18 -3.45 -17.55
CA GLY A 7 14.68 -3.91 -16.25
C GLY A 7 15.07 -3.01 -15.07
N ALA A 8 14.28 -3.08 -13.97
CA ALA A 8 14.31 -2.16 -12.82
C ALA A 8 14.00 -0.69 -13.21
N THR A 9 12.91 -0.51 -13.95
CA THR A 9 12.43 0.80 -14.41
C THR A 9 12.07 1.66 -13.20
N MET A 10 12.63 2.86 -13.10
CA MET A 10 12.32 3.79 -12.02
C MET A 10 10.83 4.16 -12.06
N ARG A 11 10.11 3.88 -10.98
CA ARG A 11 8.74 4.38 -10.78
C ARG A 11 8.82 5.71 -10.07
N LEU A 12 8.55 6.76 -10.83
CA LEU A 12 8.58 8.14 -10.35
C LEU A 12 7.23 8.81 -10.64
N GLY A 13 6.59 9.33 -9.59
CA GLY A 13 5.31 10.04 -9.74
C GLY A 13 4.11 9.16 -9.37
N ALA A 14 2.93 9.55 -9.85
CA ALA A 14 1.68 8.95 -9.40
C ALA A 14 1.33 7.67 -10.18
N TYR A 15 1.10 6.57 -9.48
CA TYR A 15 0.66 5.30 -10.07
C TYR A 15 -0.66 4.82 -9.43
N PRO A 16 -1.54 4.16 -10.20
CA PRO A 16 -2.79 3.62 -9.66
C PRO A 16 -2.56 2.35 -8.84
N ALA A 17 -3.39 2.13 -7.83
CA ALA A 17 -3.46 0.87 -7.10
C ALA A 17 -4.92 0.49 -6.78
N THR A 18 -5.22 -0.80 -6.88
CA THR A 18 -6.52 -1.40 -6.54
C THR A 18 -6.43 -2.04 -5.16
N LEU A 19 -7.40 -1.71 -4.30
CA LEU A 19 -7.47 -2.12 -2.90
C LEU A 19 -8.47 -3.27 -2.69
N LYS A 20 -7.98 -4.36 -2.08
CA LYS A 20 -8.79 -5.53 -1.70
C LYS A 20 -9.81 -5.16 -0.64
N ARG A 21 -11.03 -5.72 -0.73
CA ARG A 21 -12.08 -5.52 0.29
C ARG A 21 -11.66 -6.10 1.65
N ALA A 22 -12.29 -5.61 2.72
CA ALA A 22 -12.05 -6.06 4.09
C ALA A 22 -10.58 -5.94 4.57
N THR A 23 -9.88 -4.90 4.11
CA THR A 23 -8.49 -4.57 4.50
C THR A 23 -8.44 -3.23 5.25
N ILE A 24 -7.35 -3.01 5.99
CA ILE A 24 -7.07 -1.72 6.65
C ILE A 24 -6.96 -0.64 5.58
N ALA A 25 -6.19 -0.89 4.51
CA ALA A 25 -6.03 0.05 3.40
C ALA A 25 -7.38 0.45 2.80
N ARG A 26 -8.24 -0.52 2.47
CA ARG A 26 -9.55 -0.22 1.87
C ARG A 26 -10.45 0.59 2.77
N ARG A 27 -10.46 0.30 4.08
CA ARG A 27 -11.23 1.07 5.06
C ARG A 27 -10.69 2.48 5.21
N ALA A 28 -9.37 2.65 5.30
CA ALA A 28 -8.74 3.96 5.44
C ALA A 28 -9.08 4.87 4.26
N TYR A 29 -8.93 4.39 3.02
CA TYR A 29 -9.21 5.19 1.83
C TYR A 29 -10.69 5.34 1.50
N GLY A 30 -11.56 4.41 1.94
CA GLY A 30 -12.99 4.42 1.64
C GLY A 30 -13.35 4.08 0.19
N LYS A 31 -12.37 3.79 -0.69
CA LYS A 31 -12.56 3.59 -2.13
C LYS A 31 -11.71 2.45 -2.70
N PRO A 32 -12.10 1.81 -3.82
CA PRO A 32 -11.39 0.67 -4.41
C PRO A 32 -10.09 1.03 -5.09
N GLU A 33 -9.99 2.25 -5.61
CA GLU A 33 -8.91 2.67 -6.48
C GLU A 33 -8.30 3.95 -5.94
N ILE A 34 -6.98 3.95 -5.87
CA ILE A 34 -6.18 5.07 -5.38
C ILE A 34 -5.09 5.38 -6.40
N SER A 35 -4.47 6.54 -6.27
CA SER A 35 -3.33 6.94 -7.09
C SER A 35 -2.32 7.61 -6.17
N GLU A 36 -1.13 7.03 -6.03
CA GLU A 36 -0.15 7.44 -5.01
C GLU A 36 1.23 7.64 -5.61
N ARG A 37 2.09 8.41 -4.92
CA ARG A 37 3.39 8.84 -5.45
C ARG A 37 4.50 7.87 -5.09
N HIS A 38 5.20 7.36 -6.11
CA HIS A 38 6.33 6.44 -5.99
C HIS A 38 7.65 7.15 -6.29
N ARG A 39 8.71 6.63 -5.67
CA ARG A 39 10.10 6.96 -5.99
C ARG A 39 11.02 5.79 -5.65
N HIS A 40 10.80 4.64 -6.27
CA HIS A 40 11.61 3.43 -6.07
C HIS A 40 11.83 2.67 -7.39
N ARG A 41 12.76 1.71 -7.36
CA ARG A 41 13.05 0.79 -8.47
C ARG A 41 12.83 -0.68 -8.11
N PHE A 42 12.99 -1.02 -6.83
CA PHE A 42 12.81 -2.38 -6.36
C PHE A 42 11.33 -2.66 -6.13
N GLU A 43 10.93 -3.85 -6.54
CA GLU A 43 9.58 -4.37 -6.41
C GLU A 43 9.64 -5.72 -5.69
N ILE A 44 8.50 -6.16 -5.16
CA ILE A 44 8.39 -7.48 -4.55
C ILE A 44 8.54 -8.54 -5.64
N ASN A 45 9.41 -9.53 -5.41
CA ASN A 45 9.55 -10.67 -6.32
C ASN A 45 8.25 -11.52 -6.30
N PRO A 46 7.55 -11.70 -7.43
CA PRO A 46 6.33 -12.49 -7.51
C PRO A 46 6.46 -13.91 -6.95
N GLU A 47 7.63 -14.54 -7.06
CA GLU A 47 7.88 -15.91 -6.56
C GLU A 47 7.73 -16.04 -5.04
N TYR A 48 7.81 -14.93 -4.31
CA TYR A 48 7.69 -14.91 -2.85
C TYR A 48 6.30 -14.52 -2.36
N ILE A 49 5.40 -14.04 -3.24
CA ILE A 49 4.07 -13.57 -2.86
C ILE A 49 3.28 -14.67 -2.17
N GLU A 50 3.11 -15.82 -2.83
CA GLU A 50 2.34 -16.94 -2.27
C GLU A 50 2.94 -17.46 -0.96
N ARG A 51 4.27 -17.45 -0.84
CA ARG A 51 4.98 -17.88 0.38
C ARG A 51 4.71 -16.94 1.55
N LEU A 52 4.65 -15.63 1.29
CA LEU A 52 4.33 -14.62 2.30
C LEU A 52 2.85 -14.67 2.69
N GLU A 53 1.96 -14.83 1.71
CA GLU A 53 0.52 -14.96 1.95
C GLU A 53 0.20 -16.21 2.77
N ALA A 54 0.85 -17.34 2.48
CA ALA A 54 0.73 -18.58 3.26
C ALA A 54 1.17 -18.43 4.72
N LYS A 55 1.96 -17.40 5.05
CA LYS A 55 2.37 -17.06 6.42
C LYS A 55 1.51 -15.96 7.06
N GLY A 56 0.42 -15.56 6.40
CA GLY A 56 -0.56 -14.61 6.93
C GLY A 56 -0.34 -13.16 6.50
N MET A 57 0.62 -12.86 5.63
CA MET A 57 0.70 -11.54 4.99
C MET A 57 -0.49 -11.34 4.06
N VAL A 58 -1.03 -10.13 3.99
CA VAL A 58 -2.09 -9.77 3.05
C VAL A 58 -1.57 -8.66 2.14
N PHE A 59 -1.46 -8.93 0.85
CA PHE A 59 -1.24 -7.87 -0.14
C PHE A 59 -2.56 -7.15 -0.43
N SER A 60 -2.82 -6.10 0.35
CA SER A 60 -4.09 -5.37 0.35
C SER A 60 -4.20 -4.35 -0.80
N GLY A 61 -3.09 -3.97 -1.42
CA GLY A 61 -3.04 -3.08 -2.58
C GLY A 61 -2.12 -3.64 -3.65
N SER A 62 -2.58 -3.63 -4.90
CA SER A 62 -1.80 -4.05 -6.06
C SER A 62 -2.01 -3.12 -7.24
N SER A 63 -1.09 -3.11 -8.20
CA SER A 63 -1.30 -2.43 -9.48
C SER A 63 -2.55 -2.98 -10.19
N PRO A 64 -3.19 -2.23 -11.11
CA PRO A 64 -4.41 -2.69 -11.77
C PRO A 64 -4.27 -4.01 -12.54
N ASP A 65 -3.06 -4.30 -13.06
CA ASP A 65 -2.70 -5.57 -13.70
C ASP A 65 -2.29 -6.68 -12.71
N ARG A 66 -2.35 -6.39 -11.40
CA ARG A 66 -1.99 -7.26 -10.27
C ARG A 66 -0.55 -7.77 -10.26
N ARG A 67 0.34 -7.14 -11.00
CA ARG A 67 1.76 -7.56 -11.09
C ARG A 67 2.61 -7.00 -9.98
N LEU A 68 2.30 -5.78 -9.51
CA LEU A 68 3.06 -5.09 -8.47
C LEU A 68 2.22 -5.04 -7.20
N MET A 69 2.87 -5.36 -6.08
CA MET A 69 2.25 -5.30 -4.76
C MET A 69 2.60 -3.96 -4.12
N GLU A 70 1.60 -3.10 -3.96
CA GLU A 70 1.77 -1.70 -3.56
C GLU A 70 1.61 -1.51 -2.05
N ILE A 71 0.75 -2.33 -1.43
CA ILE A 71 0.45 -2.30 0.01
C ILE A 71 0.41 -3.72 0.54
N MET A 72 1.09 -3.94 1.66
CA MET A 72 1.03 -5.16 2.45
C MET A 72 0.58 -4.85 3.88
N GLU A 73 -0.18 -5.75 4.49
CA GLU A 73 -0.67 -5.61 5.86
C GLU A 73 -0.79 -6.98 6.54
N LEU A 74 -0.88 -6.98 7.87
CA LEU A 74 -1.28 -8.17 8.63
C LEU A 74 -2.76 -8.07 9.00
N PRO A 75 -3.47 -9.21 9.11
CA PRO A 75 -4.83 -9.24 9.63
C PRO A 75 -4.93 -8.57 11.00
N GLN A 76 -6.03 -7.85 11.25
CA GLN A 76 -6.23 -7.14 12.51
C GLN A 76 -6.34 -8.07 13.73
N SER A 77 -6.67 -9.35 13.51
CA SER A 77 -6.61 -10.40 14.52
C SER A 77 -5.18 -10.74 14.97
N ALA A 78 -4.19 -10.53 14.10
CA ALA A 78 -2.78 -10.77 14.38
C ALA A 78 -2.08 -9.52 14.91
N HIS A 79 -2.37 -8.35 14.32
CA HIS A 79 -1.83 -7.08 14.78
C HIS A 79 -2.84 -5.93 14.55
N PRO A 80 -3.14 -5.08 15.56
CA PRO A 80 -4.23 -4.11 15.48
C PRO A 80 -4.10 -3.11 14.31
N PHE A 81 -2.86 -2.73 13.98
CA PHE A 81 -2.52 -1.94 12.81
C PHE A 81 -1.10 -2.27 12.35
N PHE A 82 -0.94 -3.05 11.29
CA PHE A 82 0.32 -3.29 10.62
C PHE A 82 0.09 -3.09 9.13
N LEU A 83 0.72 -2.07 8.54
CA LEU A 83 0.55 -1.71 7.14
C LEU A 83 1.85 -1.11 6.62
N GLY A 84 2.36 -1.66 5.52
CA GLY A 84 3.48 -1.13 4.75
C GLY A 84 3.02 -0.77 3.34
N THR A 85 3.58 0.31 2.79
CA THR A 85 3.32 0.76 1.43
C THR A 85 4.62 1.11 0.71
N GLN A 86 4.67 0.88 -0.60
CA GLN A 86 5.78 1.30 -1.46
C GLN A 86 5.75 2.79 -1.85
N PHE A 87 4.57 3.40 -1.84
CA PHE A 87 4.41 4.82 -2.16
C PHE A 87 4.65 5.72 -0.93
N HIS A 88 4.69 7.01 -1.19
CA HIS A 88 4.94 8.08 -0.23
C HIS A 88 3.66 8.86 0.11
N PRO A 89 2.81 8.36 1.04
CA PRO A 89 1.56 9.04 1.42
C PRO A 89 1.79 10.43 2.02
N GLU A 90 2.96 10.67 2.63
CA GLU A 90 3.39 11.95 3.18
C GLU A 90 3.40 13.07 2.15
N LEU A 91 3.72 12.76 0.88
CA LEU A 91 3.79 13.77 -0.18
C LEU A 91 2.41 14.30 -0.58
N LYS A 92 1.35 13.55 -0.29
CA LYS A 92 -0.04 13.91 -0.58
C LYS A 92 -0.84 14.36 0.64
N SER A 93 -0.29 14.23 1.84
CA SER A 93 -0.91 14.76 3.06
C SER A 93 -0.89 16.30 3.08
N ARG A 94 -1.96 16.93 3.54
CA ARG A 94 -2.06 18.39 3.73
C ARG A 94 -2.69 18.70 5.10
N PRO A 95 -2.42 19.86 5.72
CA PRO A 95 -2.99 20.19 7.03
C PRO A 95 -4.53 20.09 7.09
N LEU A 96 -5.22 20.59 6.06
CA LEU A 96 -6.69 20.54 5.95
C LEU A 96 -7.21 19.25 5.29
N HIS A 97 -6.30 18.40 4.80
CA HIS A 97 -6.65 17.16 4.13
C HIS A 97 -5.59 16.10 4.48
N PRO A 98 -5.57 15.64 5.75
CA PRO A 98 -4.58 14.69 6.20
C PRO A 98 -4.74 13.38 5.44
N HIS A 99 -3.61 12.75 5.09
CA HIS A 99 -3.66 11.52 4.32
C HIS A 99 -4.37 10.39 5.12
N PRO A 100 -5.30 9.63 4.51
CA PRO A 100 -6.13 8.69 5.25
C PRO A 100 -5.36 7.61 6.02
N LEU A 101 -4.23 7.13 5.47
CA LEU A 101 -3.37 6.15 6.16
C LEU A 101 -2.79 6.70 7.48
N PHE A 102 -2.41 7.98 7.55
CA PHE A 102 -1.92 8.56 8.81
C PHE A 102 -3.04 8.75 9.83
N VAL A 103 -4.23 9.16 9.37
CA VAL A 103 -5.41 9.27 10.24
C VAL A 103 -5.76 7.91 10.84
N GLU A 104 -5.77 6.85 10.04
CA GLU A 104 -6.06 5.50 10.52
C GLU A 104 -4.96 4.97 11.44
N PHE A 105 -3.68 5.25 11.16
CA PHE A 105 -2.57 4.93 12.06
C PHE A 105 -2.73 5.61 13.43
N LEU A 106 -2.99 6.92 13.45
CA LEU A 106 -3.19 7.67 14.69
C LEU A 106 -4.42 7.18 15.46
N ARG A 107 -5.51 6.85 14.75
CA ARG A 107 -6.72 6.27 15.35
C ARG A 107 -6.45 4.90 15.98
N ALA A 108 -5.63 4.06 15.34
CA ALA A 108 -5.24 2.78 15.91
C ALA A 108 -4.35 2.97 17.15
N SER A 109 -3.41 3.90 17.10
CA SER A 109 -2.52 4.24 18.21
C SER A 109 -3.27 4.81 19.41
N SER A 110 -4.27 5.69 19.19
CA SER A 110 -5.02 6.32 20.28
C SER A 110 -5.89 5.34 21.08
N LYS A 111 -6.34 4.24 20.46
CA LYS A 111 -7.07 3.17 21.15
C LYS A 111 -6.20 2.34 22.09
N ARG A 112 -4.88 2.43 21.95
CA ARG A 112 -3.89 1.63 22.68
C ARG A 112 -3.21 2.42 23.80
N ARG A 113 -3.89 3.45 24.32
CA ARG A 113 -3.41 4.22 25.47
C ARG A 113 -3.08 3.28 26.62
N VAL A 114 -1.81 3.30 27.02
CA VAL A 114 -1.29 2.74 28.28
C VAL A 114 -1.69 3.69 29.41
#